data_AF-A0A7C9PM73-F1
#
_entry.id   AF-A0A7C9PM73-F1
#
_cell.length_a   1.000
_cell.length_b   1.000
_cell.length_c   1.000
_cell.angle_alpha   90.00
_cell.angle_beta   90.00
_cell.angle_gamma   90.00
#
_symmetry.space_group_name_H-M   'P 1'
#
loop_
_entity.id
_entity.type
_entity.pdbx_description
1 polymer ?
#
loop_
_entity_poly.entity_id
_entity_poly.type
_entity_poly.pdbx_seq_one_letter_code
_entity_poly.pdbx_strand_id
1 'polypeptide(L)'
;MSDPGEPDPRPRPQYGEYASPREQAAARGLPWPPATEPTTREASSPSAWGETLRQEPGSGMPGAGRPAGHPLPARTPLSSAGLFADRLVTGFLLALATINTVTGIGPLLSIGDAINPALRALKYPVLPHPEQLLGYGIALVVVSVVVYLATVLLAVRRTRRGRRAFWVPLLGFVVYFLATVAVMIVIVATDEQFAALLRSVPGGAG
;
A
#
# COMPACT_ATOMS: atom_id res chain seq x y z
N MET A 1 -38.79 -50.59 13.66
CA MET A 1 -39.68 -49.41 13.64
C MET A 1 -38.76 -48.22 13.52
N SER A 2 -38.52 -47.75 12.31
CA SER A 2 -37.51 -46.73 12.00
C SER A 2 -38.23 -45.48 11.50
N ASP A 3 -37.89 -44.34 12.10
CA ASP A 3 -38.51 -43.04 11.87
C ASP A 3 -37.96 -42.39 10.58
N PRO A 4 -38.78 -42.08 9.56
CA PRO A 4 -38.32 -41.47 8.32
C PRO A 4 -38.24 -39.94 8.45
N GLY A 5 -37.01 -39.44 8.54
CA GLY A 5 -36.53 -38.12 8.11
C GLY A 5 -37.51 -36.96 8.04
N GLU A 6 -37.48 -36.10 9.05
CA GLU A 6 -38.13 -34.80 9.06
C GLU A 6 -37.52 -33.89 7.96
N PRO A 7 -38.31 -33.33 7.02
CA PRO A 7 -37.79 -32.46 5.96
C PRO A 7 -37.35 -31.10 6.53
N ASP A 8 -36.11 -30.67 6.24
CA ASP A 8 -35.60 -29.33 6.55
C ASP A 8 -36.53 -28.26 5.93
N PRO A 9 -37.20 -27.42 6.75
CA PRO A 9 -38.22 -26.48 6.29
C PRO A 9 -37.65 -25.24 5.61
N ARG A 10 -36.33 -25.16 5.39
CA ARG A 10 -35.72 -23.99 4.75
C ARG A 10 -35.83 -24.11 3.22
N PRO A 11 -36.66 -23.29 2.56
CA PRO A 11 -36.69 -23.26 1.10
C PRO A 11 -35.29 -22.95 0.59
N ARG A 12 -34.85 -23.73 -0.39
CA ARG A 12 -33.53 -23.60 -1.01
C ARG A 12 -33.51 -22.25 -1.72
N PRO A 13 -32.52 -21.37 -1.48
CA PRO A 13 -32.49 -20.06 -2.11
C PRO A 13 -32.50 -20.22 -3.63
N GLN A 14 -33.46 -19.57 -4.28
CA GLN A 14 -33.53 -19.55 -5.73
C GLN A 14 -32.33 -18.73 -6.24
N TYR A 15 -31.62 -19.26 -7.24
CA TYR A 15 -30.47 -18.57 -7.82
C TYR A 15 -30.88 -17.19 -8.32
N GLY A 16 -30.24 -16.14 -7.78
CA GLY A 16 -30.46 -14.74 -8.18
C GLY A 16 -31.08 -13.85 -7.12
N GLU A 17 -31.54 -14.37 -5.99
CA GLU A 17 -32.00 -13.54 -4.88
C GLU A 17 -30.78 -13.00 -4.11
N TYR A 18 -30.47 -11.72 -4.32
CA TYR A 18 -29.43 -11.06 -3.54
C TYR A 18 -29.86 -11.03 -2.08
N ALA A 19 -28.97 -11.42 -1.16
CA ALA A 19 -29.19 -11.27 0.27
C ALA A 19 -29.70 -9.85 0.55
N SER A 20 -30.77 -9.73 1.32
CA SER A 20 -31.33 -8.43 1.63
C SER A 20 -30.26 -7.52 2.26
N PRO A 21 -30.32 -6.19 2.11
CA PRO A 21 -29.35 -5.29 2.75
C PRO A 21 -29.21 -5.53 4.26
N ARG A 22 -30.30 -5.96 4.90
CA ARG A 22 -30.34 -6.35 6.31
C ARG A 22 -29.54 -7.62 6.59
N GLU A 23 -29.68 -8.65 5.78
CA GLU A 23 -28.90 -9.89 5.89
C GLU A 23 -27.43 -9.67 5.56
N GLN A 24 -27.12 -8.80 4.59
CA GLN A 24 -25.74 -8.41 4.30
C GLN A 24 -25.09 -7.68 5.47
N ALA A 25 -25.83 -6.81 6.17
CA ALA A 25 -25.35 -6.13 7.37
C ALA A 25 -25.11 -7.13 8.52
N ALA A 26 -26.05 -8.07 8.72
CA ALA A 26 -25.92 -9.14 9.71
C ALA A 26 -24.71 -10.05 9.44
N ALA A 27 -24.49 -10.45 8.19
CA ALA A 27 -23.34 -11.27 7.79
C ALA A 27 -21.99 -10.56 7.99
N ARG A 28 -21.99 -9.23 8.01
CA ARG A 28 -20.81 -8.39 8.25
C ARG A 28 -20.67 -7.91 9.71
N GLY A 29 -21.60 -8.30 10.59
CA GLY A 29 -21.62 -7.84 11.99
C GLY A 29 -21.81 -6.32 12.13
N LEU A 30 -22.42 -5.68 11.13
CA LEU A 30 -22.66 -4.23 11.12
C LEU A 30 -24.02 -3.92 11.77
N PRO A 31 -24.11 -2.92 12.67
CA PRO A 31 -25.39 -2.48 13.21
C PRO A 31 -26.27 -1.87 12.11
N TRP A 32 -27.54 -2.26 12.06
CA TRP A 32 -28.51 -1.73 11.11
C TRP A 32 -29.06 -0.38 11.59
N PRO A 33 -28.95 0.72 10.81
CA PRO A 33 -29.50 2.01 11.21
C PRO A 33 -31.03 2.00 11.17
N PRO A 34 -31.73 2.70 12.09
CA PRO A 34 -33.18 2.84 12.04
C PRO A 34 -33.61 3.54 10.74
N ALA A 35 -34.72 3.08 10.16
CA ALA A 35 -35.26 3.61 8.93
C ALA A 35 -35.68 5.08 9.13
N THR A 36 -34.87 6.02 8.62
CA THR A 36 -35.37 7.36 8.32
C THR A 36 -36.26 7.23 7.09
N GLU A 37 -37.50 7.71 7.21
CA GLU A 37 -38.49 7.68 6.12
C GLU A 37 -37.88 8.23 4.82
N PRO A 38 -38.00 7.51 3.70
CA PRO A 38 -37.52 8.01 2.42
C PRO A 38 -38.45 9.15 1.97
N THR A 39 -37.92 10.37 1.89
CA THR A 39 -38.48 11.40 0.99
C THR A 39 -38.65 10.76 -0.38
N THR A 40 -39.89 10.71 -0.84
CA THR A 40 -40.33 10.21 -2.14
C THR A 40 -39.50 10.87 -3.23
N ARG A 41 -38.50 10.17 -3.75
CA ARG A 41 -37.88 10.49 -5.04
C ARG A 41 -38.55 9.58 -6.04
N GLU A 42 -39.51 10.15 -6.77
CA GLU A 42 -40.25 9.50 -7.84
C GLU A 42 -39.30 8.69 -8.73
N ALA A 43 -39.57 7.39 -8.80
CA ALA A 43 -38.96 6.52 -9.77
C ALA A 43 -39.49 6.91 -11.16
N SER A 44 -38.68 7.65 -11.92
CA SER A 44 -38.92 7.86 -13.34
C SER A 44 -38.70 6.51 -14.06
N SER A 45 -39.80 5.86 -14.44
CA SER A 45 -39.81 4.69 -15.29
C SER A 45 -39.14 4.99 -16.65
N PRO A 46 -38.31 4.10 -17.21
CA PRO A 46 -37.85 4.23 -18.59
C PRO A 46 -38.93 3.68 -19.52
N SER A 47 -39.63 4.56 -20.24
CA SER A 47 -40.47 4.14 -21.36
C SER A 47 -40.41 5.10 -22.55
N ALA A 48 -40.31 4.47 -23.72
CA ALA A 48 -40.66 4.93 -25.05
C ALA A 48 -39.65 5.82 -25.80
N TRP A 49 -38.85 5.15 -26.63
CA TRP A 49 -38.56 5.65 -27.97
C TRP A 49 -39.89 5.81 -28.72
N GLY A 50 -40.29 7.04 -29.01
CA GLY A 50 -41.52 7.33 -29.73
C GLY A 50 -41.87 8.81 -29.77
N GLU A 51 -41.56 9.43 -30.90
CA GLU A 51 -42.33 10.51 -31.53
C GLU A 51 -42.43 11.92 -30.89
N THR A 52 -41.65 12.82 -31.52
CA THR A 52 -42.17 14.00 -32.24
C THR A 52 -42.98 15.03 -31.48
N LEU A 53 -42.35 16.06 -30.91
CA LEU A 53 -42.94 17.40 -30.80
C LEU A 53 -41.90 18.51 -31.02
N ARG A 54 -41.84 18.97 -32.28
CA ARG A 54 -41.94 20.38 -32.72
C ARG A 54 -41.63 21.42 -31.62
N GLN A 55 -40.42 21.99 -31.67
CA GLN A 55 -40.11 23.27 -31.01
C GLN A 55 -40.47 24.43 -31.94
N GLU A 56 -41.28 25.36 -31.46
CA GLU A 56 -41.28 26.75 -31.91
C GLU A 56 -41.14 27.68 -30.70
N PRO A 57 -40.62 28.91 -30.91
CA PRO A 57 -39.84 29.63 -29.92
C PRO A 57 -40.57 30.82 -29.28
N GLY A 58 -40.05 31.25 -28.14
CA GLY A 58 -40.08 32.67 -27.76
C GLY A 58 -40.82 32.99 -26.47
N SER A 59 -40.04 33.32 -25.43
CA SER A 59 -40.12 34.62 -24.73
C SER A 59 -39.20 34.56 -23.51
N GLY A 60 -38.14 35.36 -23.54
CA GLY A 60 -37.10 35.38 -22.53
C GLY A 60 -37.49 36.12 -21.25
N MET A 61 -36.86 35.70 -20.15
CA MET A 61 -36.43 36.61 -19.09
C MET A 61 -35.13 36.06 -18.45
N PRO A 62 -34.11 36.90 -18.14
CA PRO A 62 -32.81 36.45 -17.68
C PRO A 62 -32.56 36.60 -16.17
N GLY A 63 -31.88 35.61 -15.57
CA GLY A 63 -31.14 35.69 -14.29
C GLY A 63 -31.98 35.40 -13.04
N ALA A 64 -31.60 34.54 -12.10
CA ALA A 64 -30.27 34.13 -11.68
C ALA A 64 -30.18 32.61 -11.48
N GLY A 65 -29.49 31.94 -12.41
CA GLY A 65 -29.07 30.55 -12.23
C GLY A 65 -28.01 30.49 -11.14
N ARG A 66 -28.32 29.81 -10.04
CA ARG A 66 -27.33 29.26 -9.12
C ARG A 66 -26.31 28.49 -9.98
N PRO A 67 -24.99 28.72 -9.87
CA PRO A 67 -24.04 27.95 -10.66
C PRO A 67 -24.27 26.48 -10.31
N ALA A 68 -24.74 25.72 -11.31
CA ALA A 68 -24.80 24.28 -11.23
C ALA A 68 -23.37 23.83 -10.95
N GLY A 69 -23.12 23.44 -9.69
CA GLY A 69 -21.85 22.86 -9.31
C GLY A 69 -21.57 21.75 -10.30
N HIS A 70 -20.43 21.85 -11.00
CA HIS A 70 -19.95 20.75 -11.82
C HIS A 70 -20.06 19.47 -10.99
N PRO A 71 -20.76 18.42 -11.48
CA PRO A 71 -20.76 17.14 -10.81
C PRO A 71 -19.29 16.75 -10.69
N LEU A 72 -18.76 16.77 -9.46
CA LEU A 72 -17.45 16.19 -9.19
C LEU A 72 -17.52 14.77 -9.75
N PRO A 73 -16.58 14.36 -10.62
CA PRO A 73 -16.64 13.05 -11.25
C PRO A 73 -16.76 12.01 -10.12
N ALA A 74 -17.86 11.26 -10.15
CA ALA A 74 -18.10 10.18 -9.22
C ALA A 74 -16.86 9.29 -9.26
N ARG A 75 -16.12 9.24 -8.14
CA ARG A 75 -14.91 8.42 -8.05
C ARG A 75 -15.34 6.99 -8.29
N THR A 76 -14.98 6.45 -9.44
CA THR A 76 -15.33 5.09 -9.83
C THR A 76 -14.87 4.17 -8.71
N PRO A 77 -15.76 3.41 -8.06
CA PRO A 77 -15.33 2.44 -7.07
C PRO A 77 -14.39 1.47 -7.79
N LEU A 78 -13.19 1.32 -7.25
CA LEU A 78 -12.26 0.30 -7.74
C LEU A 78 -12.98 -1.04 -7.73
N SER A 79 -12.89 -1.77 -8.84
CA SER A 79 -13.35 -3.14 -8.89
C SER A 79 -12.71 -3.94 -7.75
N SER A 80 -13.42 -4.94 -7.23
CA SER A 80 -12.91 -5.87 -6.22
C SER A 80 -11.55 -6.47 -6.61
N ALA A 81 -11.34 -6.69 -7.92
CA ALA A 81 -10.08 -7.14 -8.50
C ALA A 81 -8.91 -6.16 -8.24
N GLY A 82 -9.13 -4.85 -8.32
CA GLY A 82 -8.09 -3.83 -8.05
C GLY A 82 -7.66 -3.77 -6.59
N LEU A 83 -8.57 -4.06 -5.65
CA LEU A 83 -8.24 -4.16 -4.22
C LEU A 83 -7.50 -5.46 -3.88
N PHE A 84 -7.80 -6.55 -4.58
CA PHE A 84 -7.07 -7.81 -4.42
C PHE A 84 -5.64 -7.72 -4.96
N ALA A 85 -5.46 -7.13 -6.15
CA ALA A 85 -4.15 -6.89 -6.73
C ALA A 85 -3.27 -6.00 -5.82
N ASP A 86 -3.84 -4.92 -5.25
CA ASP A 86 -3.13 -4.04 -4.29
C ASP A 86 -2.61 -4.83 -3.08
N ARG A 87 -3.40 -5.76 -2.54
CA ARG A 87 -3.01 -6.58 -1.39
C ARG A 87 -1.92 -7.60 -1.74
N LEU A 88 -2.03 -8.26 -2.89
CA LEU A 88 -0.98 -9.19 -3.36
C LEU A 88 0.35 -8.47 -3.58
N VAL A 89 0.33 -7.33 -4.27
CA VAL A 89 1.53 -6.52 -4.52
C VAL A 89 2.13 -6.03 -3.21
N THR A 90 1.31 -5.51 -2.29
CA THR A 90 1.78 -5.07 -0.97
C THR A 90 2.40 -6.24 -0.19
N GLY A 91 1.75 -7.40 -0.17
CA GLY A 91 2.24 -8.60 0.51
C GLY A 91 3.56 -9.09 -0.08
N PHE A 92 3.68 -9.10 -1.40
CA PHE A 92 4.91 -9.48 -2.10
C PHE A 92 6.05 -8.50 -1.80
N LEU A 93 5.81 -7.19 -1.88
CA LEU A 93 6.82 -6.18 -1.56
C LEU A 93 7.25 -6.25 -0.09
N LEU A 94 6.33 -6.50 0.84
CA LEU A 94 6.67 -6.71 2.24
C LEU A 94 7.49 -7.98 2.43
N ALA A 95 7.11 -9.09 1.79
CA ALA A 95 7.89 -10.34 1.87
C ALA A 95 9.30 -10.14 1.31
N LEU A 96 9.44 -9.46 0.16
CA LEU A 96 10.73 -9.11 -0.41
C LEU A 96 11.56 -8.25 0.54
N ALA A 97 10.94 -7.22 1.14
CA ALA A 97 11.60 -6.36 2.12
C ALA A 97 12.02 -7.14 3.38
N THR A 98 11.19 -8.07 3.87
CA THR A 98 11.53 -8.96 4.99
C THR A 98 12.74 -9.80 4.66
N ILE A 99 12.72 -10.48 3.50
CA ILE A 99 13.83 -11.33 3.06
C ILE A 99 15.09 -10.49 2.99
N ASN A 100 15.04 -9.34 2.30
CA ASN A 100 16.20 -8.45 2.16
C ASN A 100 16.73 -7.95 3.51
N THR A 101 15.85 -7.60 4.45
CA THR A 101 16.23 -7.13 5.79
C THR A 101 16.92 -8.26 6.56
N VAL A 102 16.31 -9.45 6.60
CA VAL A 102 16.85 -10.60 7.35
C VAL A 102 18.17 -11.08 6.75
N THR A 103 18.24 -11.23 5.42
CA THR A 103 19.47 -11.65 4.73
C THR A 103 20.57 -10.60 4.82
N GLY A 104 20.21 -9.32 4.96
CA GLY A 104 21.15 -8.22 5.10
C GLY A 104 21.82 -8.14 6.48
N ILE A 105 21.21 -8.66 7.55
CA ILE A 105 21.73 -8.53 8.92
C ILE A 105 23.15 -9.10 9.04
N GLY A 106 23.37 -10.34 8.57
CA GLY A 106 24.67 -11.00 8.66
C GLY A 106 25.79 -10.18 8.00
N PRO A 107 25.69 -9.89 6.68
CA PRO A 107 26.66 -9.07 5.98
C PRO A 107 26.86 -7.68 6.59
N LEU A 108 25.81 -7.06 7.16
CA LEU A 108 25.93 -5.78 7.84
C LEU A 108 26.76 -5.89 9.13
N LEU A 109 26.53 -6.94 9.93
CA LEU A 109 27.31 -7.18 11.15
C LEU A 109 28.75 -7.61 10.85
N SER A 110 29.01 -8.18 9.68
CA SER A 110 30.35 -8.57 9.21
C SER A 110 30.84 -7.70 8.05
N ILE A 111 30.49 -6.40 8.01
CA ILE A 111 30.83 -5.48 6.90
C ILE A 111 32.31 -5.55 6.50
N GLY A 112 33.21 -5.60 7.49
CA GLY A 112 34.65 -5.67 7.24
C GLY A 112 35.07 -6.93 6.47
N ASP A 113 34.43 -8.06 6.74
CA ASP A 113 34.67 -9.30 6.00
C ASP A 113 33.90 -9.34 4.67
N ALA A 114 32.69 -8.79 4.65
CA ALA A 114 31.80 -8.79 3.49
C ALA A 114 32.37 -8.00 2.31
N ILE A 115 33.17 -6.96 2.56
CA ILE A 115 33.79 -6.13 1.52
C ILE A 115 35.11 -6.72 0.98
N ASN A 116 35.77 -7.59 1.74
CA ASN A 116 37.08 -8.15 1.35
C ASN A 116 37.07 -8.92 0.01
N PRO A 117 36.06 -9.75 -0.33
CA PRO A 117 35.96 -10.38 -1.64
C PRO A 117 35.92 -9.36 -2.79
N ALA A 118 35.19 -8.25 -2.61
CA ALA A 118 35.10 -7.18 -3.61
C ALA A 118 36.44 -6.45 -3.76
N LEU A 119 37.13 -6.13 -2.65
CA LEU A 119 38.46 -5.51 -2.68
C LEU A 119 39.47 -6.41 -3.41
N ARG A 120 39.46 -7.72 -3.14
CA ARG A 120 40.31 -8.70 -3.85
C ARG A 120 40.01 -8.75 -5.35
N ALA A 121 38.72 -8.74 -5.73
CA ALA A 121 38.31 -8.71 -7.13
C ALA A 121 38.80 -7.44 -7.84
N LEU A 122 38.83 -6.31 -7.12
CA LEU A 122 39.35 -5.02 -7.59
C LEU A 122 40.87 -4.86 -7.40
N LYS A 123 41.57 -5.90 -6.91
CA LYS A 123 43.01 -5.90 -6.59
C LYS A 123 43.45 -4.82 -5.59
N TYR A 124 42.55 -4.39 -4.70
CA TYR A 124 42.89 -3.54 -3.56
C TYR A 124 43.38 -4.36 -2.37
N PRO A 125 44.25 -3.78 -1.51
CA PRO A 125 44.56 -4.38 -0.23
C PRO A 125 43.29 -4.59 0.60
N VAL A 126 43.21 -5.72 1.30
CA VAL A 126 42.13 -6.01 2.25
C VAL A 126 42.21 -5.05 3.44
N LEU A 127 41.08 -4.85 4.12
CA LEU A 127 41.07 -4.04 5.33
C LEU A 127 41.95 -4.68 6.42
N PRO A 128 42.88 -3.93 7.04
CA PRO A 128 43.76 -4.45 8.07
C PRO A 128 43.03 -4.75 9.39
N HIS A 129 41.93 -4.05 9.67
CA HIS A 129 41.16 -4.14 10.92
C HIS A 129 39.64 -4.16 10.66
N PRO A 130 39.08 -5.26 10.09
CA PRO A 130 37.66 -5.36 9.77
C PRO A 130 36.73 -5.21 10.99
N GLU A 131 37.22 -5.53 12.19
CA GLU A 131 36.50 -5.43 13.47
C GLU A 131 36.09 -4.00 13.84
N GLN A 132 36.81 -2.99 13.34
CA GLN A 132 36.50 -1.58 13.60
C GLN A 132 35.17 -1.16 12.94
N LEU A 133 34.73 -1.89 11.91
CA LEU A 133 33.49 -1.60 11.19
C LEU A 133 32.24 -2.16 11.89
N LEU A 134 32.40 -2.97 12.95
CA LEU A 134 31.29 -3.64 13.62
C LEU A 134 30.26 -2.65 14.19
N GLY A 135 30.73 -1.54 14.79
CA GLY A 135 29.85 -0.51 15.34
C GLY A 135 28.92 0.11 14.27
N TYR A 136 29.46 0.34 13.08
CA TYR A 136 28.69 0.84 11.94
C TYR A 136 27.70 -0.19 11.41
N GLY A 137 28.11 -1.46 11.36
CA GLY A 137 27.21 -2.58 11.04
C GLY A 137 25.99 -2.64 11.94
N ILE A 138 26.21 -2.54 13.27
CA ILE A 138 25.13 -2.51 14.25
C ILE A 138 24.20 -1.31 14.03
N ALA A 139 24.76 -0.11 13.82
CA ALA A 139 23.96 1.09 13.57
C ALA A 139 23.06 0.93 12.32
N LEU A 140 23.61 0.40 11.23
CA LEU A 140 22.87 0.14 9.99
C LEU A 140 21.78 -0.92 10.17
N VAL A 141 22.04 -1.98 10.95
CA VAL A 141 21.02 -2.98 11.30
C VAL A 141 19.89 -2.36 12.11
N VAL A 142 20.20 -1.53 13.10
CA VAL A 142 19.16 -0.85 13.90
C VAL A 142 18.29 0.04 13.01
N VAL A 143 18.91 0.85 12.14
CA VAL A 143 18.18 1.71 11.20
C VAL A 143 17.33 0.89 10.23
N SER A 144 17.87 -0.19 9.66
CA SER A 144 17.14 -1.05 8.72
C SER A 144 15.90 -1.67 9.37
N VAL A 145 16.05 -2.21 10.58
CA VAL A 145 14.96 -2.80 11.35
C VAL A 145 13.90 -1.76 11.72
N VAL A 146 14.30 -0.58 12.19
CA VAL A 146 13.36 0.50 12.54
C VAL A 146 12.55 0.96 11.34
N VAL A 147 13.21 1.21 10.19
CA VAL A 147 12.52 1.62 8.97
C VAL A 147 11.60 0.51 8.44
N TYR A 148 12.05 -0.74 8.49
CA TYR A 148 11.22 -1.88 8.10
C TYR A 148 9.97 -2.01 8.99
N LEU A 149 10.12 -1.95 10.31
CA LEU A 149 8.99 -2.01 11.25
C LEU A 149 8.01 -0.84 11.03
N ALA A 150 8.51 0.38 10.84
CA ALA A 150 7.68 1.52 10.51
C ALA A 150 6.90 1.31 9.20
N THR A 151 7.55 0.75 8.18
CA THR A 151 6.95 0.43 6.88
C THR A 151 5.84 -0.61 7.02
N VAL A 152 6.08 -1.70 7.75
CA VAL A 152 5.08 -2.74 8.05
C VAL A 152 3.89 -2.16 8.80
N LEU A 153 4.14 -1.37 9.86
CA LEU A 153 3.08 -0.76 10.67
C LEU A 153 2.21 0.19 9.85
N LEU A 154 2.82 1.02 9.00
CA LEU A 154 2.10 1.93 8.10
C LEU A 154 1.29 1.16 7.06
N ALA A 155 1.87 0.10 6.47
CA ALA A 155 1.19 -0.73 5.49
C ALA A 155 -0.05 -1.39 6.13
N VAL A 156 0.10 -2.03 7.29
CA VAL A 156 -1.00 -2.68 8.02
C VAL A 156 -2.08 -1.68 8.42
N ARG A 157 -1.71 -0.53 9.00
CA ARG A 157 -2.67 0.53 9.38
C ARG A 157 -3.46 1.05 8.19
N ARG A 158 -2.83 1.16 7.02
CA ARG A 158 -3.46 1.66 5.80
C ARG A 158 -4.42 0.64 5.18
N THR A 159 -4.03 -0.64 5.14
CA THR A 159 -4.90 -1.73 4.68
C THR A 159 -6.13 -1.89 5.58
N ARG A 160 -5.96 -1.77 6.90
CA ARG A 160 -7.08 -1.78 7.86
C ARG A 160 -8.08 -0.64 7.66
N ARG A 161 -7.64 0.49 7.07
CA ARG A 161 -8.50 1.64 6.74
C ARG A 161 -9.13 1.54 5.34
N GLY A 162 -9.02 0.41 4.66
CA GLY A 162 -9.57 0.21 3.31
C GLY A 162 -8.90 1.06 2.23
N ARG A 163 -7.70 1.58 2.49
CA ARG A 163 -6.93 2.42 1.55
C ARG A 163 -5.88 1.58 0.82
N ARG A 164 -5.58 1.95 -0.43
CA ARG A 164 -4.51 1.33 -1.25
C ARG A 164 -3.16 1.41 -0.53
N ALA A 165 -2.51 0.27 -0.31
CA ALA A 165 -1.28 0.18 0.49
C ALA A 165 -0.01 -0.04 -0.34
N PHE A 166 -0.12 -0.32 -1.64
CA PHE A 166 1.04 -0.71 -2.46
C PHE A 166 2.19 0.31 -2.51
N TRP A 167 1.90 1.61 -2.39
CA TRP A 167 2.93 2.66 -2.36
C TRP A 167 3.72 2.69 -1.04
N VAL A 168 3.21 2.10 0.04
CA VAL A 168 3.83 2.19 1.37
C VAL A 168 5.16 1.43 1.41
N PRO A 169 5.26 0.17 0.96
CA PRO A 169 6.54 -0.53 0.88
C PRO A 169 7.56 0.19 0.00
N LEU A 170 7.12 0.77 -1.12
CA LEU A 170 8.00 1.52 -2.01
C LEU A 170 8.57 2.77 -1.32
N LEU A 171 7.72 3.54 -0.64
CA LEU A 171 8.17 4.70 0.13
C LEU A 171 9.08 4.28 1.29
N GLY A 172 8.78 3.16 1.96
CA GLY A 172 9.62 2.58 3.00
C GLY A 172 11.02 2.25 2.48
N PHE A 173 11.13 1.69 1.27
CA PHE A 173 12.41 1.43 0.62
C PHE A 173 13.18 2.72 0.33
N VAL A 174 12.50 3.76 -0.19
CA VAL A 174 13.14 5.07 -0.42
C VAL A 174 13.67 5.66 0.89
N VAL A 175 12.88 5.62 1.97
CA VAL A 175 13.30 6.10 3.29
C VAL A 175 14.49 5.28 3.82
N TYR A 176 14.46 3.95 3.67
CA TYR A 176 15.56 3.07 4.06
C TYR A 176 16.85 3.41 3.31
N PHE A 177 16.76 3.60 2.00
CA PHE A 177 17.89 3.98 1.16
C PHE A 177 18.48 5.33 1.60
N LEU A 178 17.64 6.35 1.78
CA LEU A 178 18.08 7.67 2.23
C LEU A 178 18.69 7.63 3.64
N ALA A 179 18.10 6.87 4.58
CA ALA A 179 18.63 6.71 5.92
C ALA A 179 20.00 6.02 5.89
N THR A 180 20.18 5.02 5.03
CA THR A 180 21.45 4.31 4.84
C THR A 180 22.52 5.25 4.30
N VAL A 181 22.19 6.06 3.28
CA VAL A 181 23.09 7.09 2.73
C VAL A 181 23.46 8.12 3.80
N ALA A 182 22.49 8.59 4.58
CA ALA A 182 22.74 9.56 5.65
C ALA A 182 23.70 9.00 6.72
N VAL A 183 23.50 7.75 7.17
CA VAL A 183 24.42 7.07 8.09
C VAL A 183 25.81 6.96 7.47
N MET A 184 25.92 6.59 6.20
CA MET A 184 27.20 6.51 5.50
C MET A 184 27.91 7.87 5.46
N ILE A 185 27.19 8.96 5.16
CA ILE A 185 27.76 10.32 5.16
C ILE A 185 28.31 10.67 6.55
N VAL A 186 27.55 10.37 7.61
CA VAL A 186 27.99 10.63 8.99
C VAL A 186 29.28 9.85 9.28
N ILE A 187 29.34 8.57 8.93
CA ILE A 187 30.53 7.73 9.13
C ILE A 187 31.75 8.34 8.45
N VAL A 188 31.62 8.67 7.16
CA VAL A 188 32.72 9.28 6.38
C VAL A 188 33.16 10.62 6.95
N ALA A 189 32.21 11.42 7.46
CA ALA A 189 32.52 12.73 8.05
C ALA A 189 33.20 12.62 9.43
N THR A 190 32.92 11.56 10.19
CA THR A 190 33.45 11.39 11.55
C THR A 190 34.71 10.51 11.62
N ASP A 191 34.95 9.67 10.60
CA ASP A 191 36.03 8.68 10.60
C ASP A 191 37.09 9.02 9.53
N GLU A 192 38.21 9.57 9.98
CA GLU A 192 39.32 9.93 9.09
C GLU A 192 39.95 8.73 8.40
N GLN A 193 39.94 7.55 9.01
CA GLN A 193 40.52 6.33 8.43
C GLN A 193 39.64 5.81 7.30
N PHE A 194 38.32 5.81 7.50
CA PHE A 194 37.38 5.42 6.46
C PHE A 194 37.36 6.44 5.30
N ALA A 195 37.45 7.74 5.61
CA ALA A 195 37.62 8.78 4.61
C ALA A 195 38.96 8.67 3.84
N ALA A 196 40.04 8.24 4.49
CA ALA A 196 41.31 7.97 3.83
C ALA A 196 41.24 6.75 2.90
N LEU A 197 40.55 5.68 3.31
CA LEU A 197 40.30 4.51 2.48
C LEU A 197 39.50 4.90 1.21
N LEU A 198 38.43 5.68 1.35
CA LEU A 198 37.65 6.14 0.19
C LEU A 198 38.46 7.03 -0.76
N ARG A 199 39.33 7.89 -0.23
CA ARG A 199 40.26 8.71 -1.04
C ARG A 199 41.33 7.87 -1.74
N SER A 200 41.70 6.72 -1.18
CA SER A 200 42.66 5.80 -1.79
C SER A 200 42.09 5.01 -2.98
N VAL A 201 40.76 5.01 -3.16
CA VAL A 201 40.09 4.44 -4.33
C VAL A 201 40.15 5.46 -5.49
N PRO A 202 40.92 5.20 -6.56
CA PRO A 202 40.99 6.02 -7.77
C PRO A 202 39.60 6.05 -8.43
N GLY A 203 39.00 7.24 -8.48
CA GLY A 203 37.68 7.50 -9.06
C GLY A 203 36.66 8.12 -8.10
N GLY A 204 36.97 8.25 -6.80
CA GLY A 204 36.05 8.77 -5.77
C GLY A 204 35.99 10.29 -5.59
N ALA A 205 36.69 11.09 -6.40
CA ALA A 205 36.64 12.55 -6.31
C ALA A 205 36.62 13.18 -7.71
N GLY A 206 35.41 13.53 -8.13
CA GLY A 206 35.10 14.45 -9.23
C GLY A 206 33.82 15.18 -8.86
#